data_AF-A0A8T5FK21-F1
#
_entry.id   AF-A0A8T5FK21-F1
#
_cell.length_a   1.000
_cell.length_b   1.000
_cell.length_c   1.000
_cell.angle_alpha   90.00
_cell.angle_beta   90.00
_cell.angle_gamma   90.00
#
_symmetry.space_group_name_H-M   'P 1'
#
loop_
_entity.id
_entity.type
_entity.pdbx_description
1 polymer ?
#
loop_
_entity_poly.entity_id
_entity_poly.type
_entity_poly.pdbx_seq_one_letter_code
_entity_poly.pdbx_strand_id
1 'polypeptide(L)'
;MRSNLKKHEFIGLVMIFLSGALFGLGLYMTFWAANRPLYYSSLDYLIKTHEIVFLMVIYGLAMILGALGQIELKEALPGSKRK
;
A
#
# COMPACT_ATOMS: atom_id res chain seq x y z
N MET A 1 29.09 -10.62 -1.67
CA MET A 1 28.11 -10.23 -2.71
C MET A 1 26.77 -10.96 -2.61
N ARG A 2 26.72 -12.31 -2.54
CA ARG A 2 25.45 -13.09 -2.50
C ARG A 2 24.52 -12.80 -1.30
N SER A 3 25.08 -12.41 -0.15
CA SER A 3 24.32 -12.08 1.08
C SER A 3 23.48 -10.81 0.95
N ASN A 4 24.02 -9.76 0.29
CA ASN A 4 23.30 -8.51 0.13
C ASN A 4 22.14 -8.65 -0.86
N LEU A 5 22.33 -9.42 -1.94
CA LEU A 5 21.27 -9.70 -2.93
C LEU A 5 20.00 -10.28 -2.28
N LYS A 6 20.17 -11.28 -1.39
CA LYS A 6 19.06 -11.89 -0.67
C LYS A 6 18.37 -10.93 0.31
N LYS A 7 19.12 -9.96 0.87
CA LYS A 7 18.55 -8.93 1.74
C LYS A 7 17.67 -7.96 0.95
N HIS A 8 18.16 -7.45 -0.18
CA HIS A 8 17.38 -6.56 -1.06
C HIS A 8 16.11 -7.25 -1.58
N GLU A 9 16.22 -8.51 -1.99
CA GLU A 9 15.06 -9.32 -2.41
C GLU A 9 14.03 -9.46 -1.29
N PHE A 10 14.45 -9.83 -0.08
CA PHE A 10 13.56 -9.98 1.06
C PHE A 10 12.90 -8.65 1.45
N ILE A 11 13.68 -7.57 1.54
CA ILE A 11 13.19 -6.24 1.90
C ILE A 11 12.20 -5.74 0.84
N GLY A 12 12.49 -5.92 -0.45
CA GLY A 12 11.59 -5.59 -1.54
C GLY A 12 10.28 -6.36 -1.49
N LEU A 13 10.32 -7.68 -1.26
CA LEU A 13 9.12 -8.51 -1.09
C LEU A 13 8.27 -8.08 0.11
N VAL A 14 8.90 -7.76 1.24
CA VAL A 14 8.20 -7.26 2.44
C VAL A 14 7.51 -5.93 2.13
N MET A 15 8.18 -5.01 1.43
CA MET A 15 7.57 -3.74 1.04
C MET A 15 6.38 -3.92 0.09
N ILE A 16 6.47 -4.80 -0.90
CA ILE A 16 5.35 -5.14 -1.79
C ILE A 16 4.18 -5.75 -1.01
N PHE A 17 4.47 -6.68 -0.08
CA PHE A 17 3.45 -7.27 0.77
C PHE A 17 2.74 -6.22 1.63
N LEU A 18 3.50 -5.34 2.29
CA LEU A 18 2.95 -4.26 3.10
C LEU A 18 2.15 -3.25 2.26
N SER A 19 2.63 -2.94 1.06
CA SER A 19 1.90 -2.12 0.09
C SER A 19 0.54 -2.72 -0.25
N GLY A 20 0.50 -4.00 -0.61
CA GLY A 20 -0.74 -4.71 -0.91
C GLY A 20 -1.68 -4.79 0.29
N ALA A 21 -1.16 -5.05 1.49
CA ALA A 21 -1.94 -5.09 2.72
C ALA A 21 -2.57 -3.73 3.06
N LEU A 22 -1.79 -2.64 2.95
CA LEU A 22 -2.29 -1.28 3.16
C LEU A 22 -3.32 -0.87 2.10
N PHE A 23 -3.10 -1.24 0.85
CA PHE A 23 -4.05 -0.98 -0.23
C PHE A 23 -5.38 -1.71 0.01
N GLY A 24 -5.32 -2.99 0.37
CA GLY A 24 -6.50 -3.78 0.74
C GLY A 24 -7.24 -3.22 1.95
N LEU A 25 -6.51 -2.77 2.98
CA LEU A 25 -7.10 -2.10 4.14
C LEU A 25 -7.79 -0.79 3.74
N GLY A 26 -7.15 0.01 2.89
CA GLY A 26 -7.73 1.23 2.34
C GLY A 26 -9.04 0.96 1.60
N LEU A 27 -9.06 -0.06 0.74
CA LEU A 27 -10.27 -0.47 0.01
C LEU A 27 -11.39 -0.90 0.96
N TYR A 28 -11.07 -1.73 1.95
CA TYR A 28 -12.04 -2.15 2.97
C TYR A 28 -12.65 -0.95 3.69
N MET A 29 -11.82 0.00 4.13
CA MET A 29 -12.29 1.21 4.80
C MET A 29 -13.13 2.09 3.88
N THR A 30 -12.75 2.25 2.61
CA THR A 30 -13.52 3.00 1.62
C THR A 30 -14.90 2.38 1.42
N PHE A 31 -14.98 1.07 1.22
CA PHE A 31 -16.25 0.37 1.04
C PHE A 31 -17.11 0.45 2.29
N TRP A 32 -16.53 0.20 3.47
CA TRP A 32 -17.26 0.34 4.72
C TRP A 32 -17.82 1.75 4.87
N ALA A 33 -16.99 2.76 4.69
CA ALA A 33 -17.35 4.16 4.87
C ALA A 33 -18.41 4.64 3.87
N ALA A 34 -18.36 4.17 2.62
CA ALA A 34 -19.37 4.45 1.60
C ALA A 34 -20.73 3.80 1.89
N ASN A 35 -20.75 2.64 2.57
CA ASN A 35 -21.98 1.93 2.91
C ASN A 35 -22.57 2.31 4.28
N ARG A 36 -21.83 3.01 5.16
CA ARG A 36 -22.34 3.43 6.47
C ARG A 36 -23.70 4.16 6.42
N PRO A 37 -23.95 5.11 5.50
CA PRO A 37 -25.26 5.77 5.43
C PRO A 37 -26.42 4.79 5.17
N LEU A 38 -26.17 3.71 4.42
CA LEU A 38 -27.16 2.66 4.16
C LEU A 38 -27.43 1.82 5.42
N TYR A 39 -26.39 1.46 6.18
CA TYR A 39 -26.54 0.68 7.40
C TYR A 39 -27.24 1.44 8.53
N TYR A 40 -26.97 2.75 8.67
CA TYR A 40 -27.51 3.57 9.76
C TYR A 40 -28.73 4.41 9.34
N SER A 41 -29.16 4.33 8.07
CA SER A 41 -30.29 5.10 7.52
C SER A 41 -30.21 6.62 7.81
N SER A 42 -28.99 7.17 7.91
CA SER A 42 -28.75 8.59 8.16
C SER A 42 -27.54 9.08 7.38
N LEU A 43 -27.66 10.30 6.83
CA LEU A 43 -26.60 11.02 6.16
C LEU A 43 -25.53 11.56 7.12
N ASP A 44 -25.76 11.55 8.43
CA ASP A 44 -24.77 11.97 9.43
C ASP A 44 -23.52 11.06 9.46
N TYR A 45 -23.67 9.85 8.92
CA TYR A 45 -22.63 8.82 8.79
C TYR A 45 -21.94 8.85 7.42
N LEU A 46 -22.20 9.87 6.60
CA LEU A 46 -21.43 10.11 5.38
C LEU A 46 -19.95 10.33 5.74
N ILE A 47 -19.06 9.98 4.81
CA ILE A 47 -17.62 10.24 4.93
C ILE A 47 -17.38 11.71 5.29
N LYS A 48 -16.62 11.94 6.36
CA LYS A 48 -16.21 13.27 6.81
C LYS A 48 -14.82 13.61 6.30
N THR A 49 -14.49 14.90 6.24
CA THR A 49 -13.20 15.40 5.70
C THR A 49 -11.98 14.74 6.33
N HIS A 50 -12.01 14.47 7.65
CA HIS A 50 -10.89 13.79 8.33
C HIS A 50 -10.66 12.37 7.83
N GLU A 51 -11.73 11.65 7.48
CA GLU A 51 -11.65 10.28 6.96
C GLU A 51 -11.13 10.27 5.51
N ILE A 52 -11.50 11.29 4.71
CA ILE A 52 -10.94 11.46 3.36
C ILE A 52 -9.42 11.65 3.44
N VAL A 53 -8.95 12.54 4.32
CA VAL A 53 -7.52 12.78 4.51
C VAL A 53 -6.82 11.50 4.99
N PHE A 54 -7.42 10.79 5.94
CA PHE A 54 -6.87 9.52 6.44
C PHE A 54 -6.77 8.46 5.33
N LEU A 55 -7.82 8.30 4.52
CA LEU A 55 -7.81 7.40 3.36
C LEU A 55 -6.73 7.78 2.36
N MET A 56 -6.58 9.08 2.04
CA MET A 56 -5.52 9.56 1.16
C MET A 56 -4.13 9.21 1.69
N VAL A 57 -3.89 9.34 3.00
CA VAL A 57 -2.61 8.95 3.62
C VAL A 57 -2.38 7.44 3.49
N ILE A 58 -3.40 6.61 3.74
CA ILE A 58 -3.28 5.14 3.60
C ILE A 58 -2.90 4.75 2.17
N TYR A 59 -3.65 5.25 1.18
CA TYR A 59 -3.37 4.95 -0.23
C TYR A 59 -2.01 5.49 -0.66
N GLY A 60 -1.63 6.70 -0.20
CA GLY A 60 -0.32 7.28 -0.47
C GLY A 60 0.82 6.42 0.08
N LEU A 61 0.73 5.95 1.32
CA LEU A 61 1.71 5.06 1.93
C LEU A 61 1.80 3.72 1.20
N ALA A 62 0.65 3.14 0.80
CA ALA A 62 0.63 1.92 0.01
C ALA A 62 1.39 2.10 -1.30
N MET A 63 1.16 3.21 -2.02
CA MET A 63 1.86 3.51 -3.27
C MET A 63 3.36 3.72 -3.07
N ILE A 64 3.77 4.44 -2.03
CA ILE A 64 5.19 4.68 -1.71
C ILE A 64 5.90 3.35 -1.42
N LEU A 65 5.32 2.50 -0.58
CA LEU A 65 5.88 1.18 -0.27
C LEU A 65 5.96 0.29 -1.51
N GLY A 66 4.93 0.33 -2.36
CA GLY A 66 4.92 -0.43 -3.61
C GLY A 66 6.05 0.00 -4.54
N ALA A 67 6.23 1.31 -4.70
CA ALA A 67 7.30 1.88 -5.53
C ALA A 67 8.69 1.52 -4.98
N LEU A 68 8.93 1.68 -3.68
CA LEU A 68 10.20 1.32 -3.05
C LEU A 68 10.48 -0.18 -3.14
N GLY A 69 9.47 -1.02 -2.91
CA GLY A 69 9.59 -2.47 -3.05
C GLY A 69 9.96 -2.89 -4.47
N GLN A 70 9.36 -2.26 -5.49
CA GLN A 70 9.73 -2.51 -6.88
C GLN A 70 11.17 -2.08 -7.21
N ILE A 71 11.66 -0.98 -6.63
CA ILE A 71 13.04 -0.52 -6.80
C ILE A 71 14.00 -1.56 -6.21
N GLU A 72 13.77 -1.99 -4.97
CA GLU A 72 14.60 -2.99 -4.29
C GLU A 72 14.63 -4.34 -5.03
N LEU A 73 13.49 -4.80 -5.54
CA LEU A 73 13.41 -6.03 -6.33
C LEU A 73 14.16 -5.92 -7.67
N LYS A 74 14.12 -4.74 -8.32
CA LYS A 74 14.91 -4.49 -9.53
C LYS A 74 16.41 -4.53 -9.26
N GLU A 75 16.85 -4.03 -8.10
CA GLU A 75 18.25 -4.10 -7.68
C GLU A 75 18.70 -5.52 -7.30
N ALA A 76 17.78 -6.34 -6.80
CA ALA A 76 18.04 -7.74 -6.48
C ALA A 76 18.15 -8.66 -7.72
N LEU A 77 17.61 -8.28 -8.88
CA LEU A 77 17.66 -9.10 -10.10
C LEU A 77 19.09 -9.16 -10.68
N PRO A 78 19.72 -10.34 -10.75
CA PRO A 78 21.06 -10.48 -11.29
C PRO A 78 20.99 -10.41 -12.82
N GLY A 79 21.13 -9.22 -13.40
CA GLY A 79 21.21 -9.04 -14.85
C GLY A 79 20.92 -7.64 -15.36
N SER A 80 20.22 -6.79 -14.60
CA SER A 80 19.80 -5.47 -15.10
C SER A 80 20.88 -4.37 -15.06
N LYS A 81 22.09 -4.66 -14.56
CA LYS A 81 23.27 -3.77 -14.60
C LYS A 81 24.48 -4.45 -15.25
N ARG A 82 24.27 -5.07 -16.43
CA ARG A 82 25.31 -5.32 -17.43
C ARG A 82 24.86 -4.76 -18.79
N LYS A 83 24.56 -3.46 -18.83
CA LYS A 83 24.79 -2.57 -19.97
C LYS A 83 24.58 -1.13 -19.51
#